data_AF-A0A368JTZ8-F1
#
_entry.id   AF-A0A368JTZ8-F1
#
_cell.length_a   1.000
_cell.length_b   1.000
_cell.length_c   1.000
_cell.angle_alpha   90.00
_cell.angle_beta   90.00
_cell.angle_gamma   90.00
#
_symmetry.space_group_name_H-M   'P 1'
#
loop_
_entity.id
_entity.type
_entity.pdbx_description
1 polymer ?
#
loop_
_entity_poly.entity_id
_entity_poly.type
_entity_poly.pdbx_seq_one_letter_code
_entity_poly.pdbx_strand_id
1 'polypeptide(L)'
;MKKTTGYAGEIRTGVLLTAAFFALFLYFNGQLPPAELLLASPYFIVLYFLTFTLGQPGISERLERRVDTGLERAVVFPVLLIIVLYSYLGFHGHSPFKGSAALFPFYLLFPVLGFLAYKRDPQPIKWTDFAIYFLFLIPATSISFGVKTHLPFNGAGFSNVLRFVLILTAVYGFGTIRKLPDIGFFPTFNWRYLKTAVWVWLAFIALTALIAYVSGFLKTSGYEPLSMALIPLAVGEMVRIFFGTALFEELFLRGILQNMLARKITESGVWRTYWKWGFAVFLLLSLLTGYLMHAALLWVPVLITVLLFLAAYWIEKKSIDLHGPYTSLAITSIFFGLVHFHAGSLVFVGLASIAGWGYGYTYMKTKNVFYAALVHTLVNSSEFLFNLETLK
;
A
#
# COMPACT_ATOMS: atom_id res chain seq x y z
N MET A 1 -24.50 -9.37 -11.00
CA MET A 1 -24.08 -10.11 -9.78
C MET A 1 -22.80 -10.89 -10.12
N LYS A 2 -21.66 -10.59 -9.47
CA LYS A 2 -20.44 -11.39 -9.62
C LYS A 2 -20.71 -12.77 -8.99
N LYS A 3 -20.42 -13.86 -9.70
CA LYS A 3 -20.32 -15.18 -9.09
C LYS A 3 -19.24 -15.06 -8.01
N THR A 4 -19.64 -15.00 -6.74
CA THR A 4 -18.72 -15.23 -5.64
C THR A 4 -18.18 -16.64 -5.84
N THR A 5 -16.89 -16.75 -6.12
CA THR A 5 -16.22 -18.04 -6.00
C THR A 5 -16.46 -18.49 -4.56
N GLY A 6 -17.13 -19.63 -4.36
CA GLY A 6 -17.32 -20.14 -3.00
C GLY A 6 -15.96 -20.29 -2.29
N TYR A 7 -15.97 -20.37 -0.95
CA TYR A 7 -14.77 -20.49 -0.10
C TYR A 7 -13.67 -21.40 -0.69
N ALA A 8 -14.02 -22.57 -1.22
CA ALA A 8 -13.08 -23.50 -1.83
C ALA A 8 -12.37 -22.93 -3.08
N GLY A 9 -13.08 -22.15 -3.91
CA GLY A 9 -12.52 -21.46 -5.08
C GLY A 9 -11.56 -20.33 -4.70
N GLU A 10 -11.85 -19.59 -3.63
CA GLU A 10 -10.95 -18.55 -3.11
C GLU A 10 -9.65 -19.16 -2.59
N ILE A 11 -9.73 -20.26 -1.82
CA ILE A 11 -8.57 -21.03 -1.36
C ILE A 11 -7.76 -21.57 -2.55
N ARG A 12 -8.43 -22.19 -3.53
CA ARG A 12 -7.76 -22.71 -4.74
C ARG A 12 -7.01 -21.61 -5.49
N THR A 13 -7.62 -20.43 -5.63
CA THR A 13 -6.99 -19.28 -6.27
C THR A 13 -5.75 -18.84 -5.50
N GLY A 14 -5.85 -18.76 -4.16
CA GLY A 14 -4.72 -18.46 -3.29
C GLY A 14 -3.57 -19.47 -3.44
N VAL A 15 -3.87 -20.78 -3.48
CA VAL A 15 -2.86 -21.83 -3.70
C VAL A 15 -2.18 -21.67 -5.05
N LEU A 16 -2.94 -21.47 -6.13
CA LEU A 16 -2.39 -21.33 -7.48
C LEU A 16 -1.48 -20.10 -7.61
N LEU A 17 -1.91 -18.95 -7.07
CA LEU A 17 -1.09 -17.74 -7.07
C LEU A 17 0.17 -17.93 -6.23
N THR A 18 0.06 -18.55 -5.05
CA THR A 18 1.21 -18.84 -4.19
C THR A 18 2.21 -19.74 -4.91
N ALA A 19 1.75 -20.82 -5.56
CA ALA A 19 2.59 -21.73 -6.31
C ALA A 19 3.29 -21.03 -7.49
N ALA A 20 2.56 -20.19 -8.24
CA ALA A 20 3.13 -19.44 -9.34
C ALA A 20 4.22 -18.46 -8.87
N PHE A 21 3.96 -17.69 -7.81
CA PHE A 21 4.94 -16.77 -7.24
C PHE A 21 6.09 -17.51 -6.55
N PHE A 22 5.86 -18.70 -6.01
CA PHE A 22 6.91 -19.54 -5.44
C PHE A 22 7.85 -20.08 -6.52
N ALA A 23 7.33 -20.45 -7.69
CA ALA A 23 8.17 -20.82 -8.84
C ALA A 23 9.05 -19.63 -9.30
N LEU A 24 8.47 -18.43 -9.37
CA LEU A 24 9.25 -17.22 -9.66
C LEU A 24 10.30 -16.95 -8.57
N PHE A 25 9.93 -17.13 -7.31
CA PHE A 25 10.85 -16.97 -6.18
C PHE A 25 12.07 -17.88 -6.31
N LEU A 26 11.86 -19.16 -6.64
CA LEU A 26 12.95 -20.11 -6.87
C LEU A 26 13.79 -19.74 -8.10
N TYR A 27 13.15 -19.31 -9.18
CA TYR A 27 13.84 -18.88 -10.40
C TYR A 27 14.77 -17.69 -10.15
N PHE A 28 14.27 -16.63 -9.50
CA PHE A 28 15.03 -15.40 -9.27
C PHE A 28 16.08 -15.54 -8.16
N ASN A 29 15.95 -16.51 -7.27
CA ASN A 29 16.89 -16.75 -6.18
C ASN A 29 17.72 -18.03 -6.37
N GLY A 30 17.70 -18.64 -7.56
CA GLY A 30 18.37 -19.93 -7.83
C GLY A 30 19.89 -19.91 -7.65
N GLN A 31 20.51 -18.73 -7.58
CA GLN A 31 21.94 -18.55 -7.30
C GLN A 31 22.28 -18.69 -5.80
N LEU A 32 21.29 -18.69 -4.91
CA LEU A 32 21.52 -18.84 -3.48
C LEU A 32 21.75 -20.31 -3.10
N PRO A 33 22.42 -20.58 -1.97
CA PRO A 33 22.60 -21.93 -1.47
C PRO A 33 21.25 -22.66 -1.30
N PRO A 34 21.13 -23.94 -1.66
CA PRO A 34 19.88 -24.69 -1.50
C PRO A 34 19.35 -24.68 -0.06
N ALA A 35 20.23 -24.68 0.95
CA ALA A 35 19.85 -24.58 2.35
C ALA A 35 19.10 -23.28 2.68
N GLU A 36 19.53 -22.14 2.13
CA GLU A 36 18.88 -20.84 2.29
C GLU A 36 17.47 -20.86 1.66
N LEU A 37 17.35 -21.40 0.44
CA LEU A 37 16.08 -21.50 -0.26
C LEU A 37 15.11 -22.42 0.48
N LEU A 38 15.57 -23.58 0.95
CA LEU A 38 14.77 -24.53 1.72
C LEU A 38 14.28 -23.91 3.04
N LEU A 39 15.13 -23.14 3.72
CA LEU A 39 14.76 -22.47 4.97
C LEU A 39 13.74 -21.35 4.73
N ALA A 40 13.90 -20.55 3.67
CA ALA A 40 12.98 -19.46 3.34
C ALA A 40 11.63 -19.93 2.75
N SER A 41 11.59 -21.09 2.11
CA SER A 41 10.42 -21.57 1.36
C SER A 41 9.12 -21.67 2.18
N PRO A 42 9.10 -22.26 3.39
CA PRO A 42 7.88 -22.32 4.21
C PRO A 42 7.32 -20.94 4.55
N TYR A 43 8.19 -19.98 4.86
CA TYR A 43 7.81 -18.60 5.16
C TYR A 43 7.21 -17.91 3.95
N PHE A 44 7.82 -18.10 2.78
CA PHE A 44 7.28 -17.60 1.52
C PHE A 44 5.88 -18.16 1.27
N ILE A 45 5.73 -19.48 1.32
CA ILE A 45 4.46 -20.14 1.04
C ILE A 45 3.36 -19.65 1.99
N VAL A 46 3.64 -19.60 3.30
CA VAL A 46 2.65 -19.15 4.30
C VAL A 46 2.26 -17.69 4.09
N LEU A 47 3.24 -16.79 3.97
CA LEU A 47 2.97 -15.34 3.88
C LEU A 47 2.27 -14.96 2.58
N TYR A 48 2.67 -15.55 1.45
CA TYR A 48 2.03 -15.28 0.15
C TYR A 48 0.64 -15.92 0.08
N PHE A 49 0.47 -17.13 0.63
CA PHE A 49 -0.85 -17.75 0.72
C PHE A 49 -1.82 -16.88 1.51
N LEU A 50 -1.41 -16.39 2.68
CA LEU A 50 -2.22 -15.48 3.48
C LEU A 50 -2.48 -14.17 2.74
N THR A 51 -1.48 -13.61 2.04
CA THR A 51 -1.63 -12.39 1.24
C THR A 51 -2.69 -12.53 0.15
N PHE A 52 -2.80 -13.71 -0.48
CA PHE A 52 -3.75 -13.95 -1.56
C PHE A 52 -5.14 -14.42 -1.10
N THR A 53 -5.30 -14.75 0.18
CA THR A 53 -6.53 -15.35 0.71
C THR A 53 -7.21 -14.52 1.78
N LEU A 54 -6.46 -13.85 2.66
CA LEU A 54 -7.00 -13.27 3.89
C LEU A 54 -8.13 -12.27 3.65
N GLY A 55 -7.99 -11.40 2.65
CA GLY A 55 -9.03 -10.40 2.33
C GLY A 55 -10.07 -10.87 1.32
N GLN A 56 -10.09 -12.16 0.94
CA GLN A 56 -11.17 -12.70 0.11
C GLN A 56 -12.49 -12.72 0.91
N PRO A 57 -13.63 -12.34 0.31
CA PRO A 57 -14.88 -12.18 1.06
C PRO A 57 -15.32 -13.41 1.84
N GLY A 58 -15.29 -14.61 1.24
CA GLY A 58 -15.72 -15.84 1.90
C GLY A 58 -14.79 -16.27 3.03
N ILE A 59 -13.50 -15.94 2.93
CA ILE A 59 -12.50 -16.22 3.98
C ILE A 59 -12.63 -15.21 5.13
N SER A 60 -12.74 -13.91 4.82
CA SER A 60 -12.94 -12.86 5.85
C SER A 60 -14.21 -13.12 6.65
N GLU A 61 -15.34 -13.40 5.99
CA GLU A 61 -16.61 -13.67 6.67
C GLU A 61 -16.50 -14.87 7.64
N ARG A 62 -15.77 -15.92 7.24
CA ARG A 62 -15.53 -17.08 8.10
C ARG A 62 -14.61 -16.76 9.29
N LEU A 63 -13.59 -15.93 9.07
CA LEU A 63 -12.71 -15.45 10.14
C LEU A 63 -13.48 -14.57 11.12
N GLU A 64 -14.30 -13.65 10.63
CA GLU A 64 -15.18 -12.79 11.44
C GLU A 64 -16.07 -13.63 12.35
N ARG A 65 -16.79 -14.62 11.78
CA ARG A 65 -17.64 -15.54 12.57
C ARG A 65 -16.84 -16.31 13.63
N ARG A 66 -15.59 -16.70 13.35
CA ARG A 66 -14.72 -17.39 14.31
C ARG A 66 -14.25 -16.46 15.43
N VAL A 67 -13.95 -15.20 15.12
CA VAL A 67 -13.52 -14.22 16.11
C VAL A 67 -14.67 -13.83 17.03
N ASP A 68 -15.88 -13.70 16.49
CA ASP A 68 -17.07 -13.31 17.27
C ASP A 68 -17.42 -14.32 18.39
N THR A 69 -16.87 -15.53 18.33
CA THR A 69 -17.06 -16.58 19.37
C THR A 69 -16.12 -16.48 20.58
N GLY A 70 -15.11 -15.60 20.60
CA GLY A 70 -14.25 -15.43 21.79
C GLY A 70 -13.04 -14.52 21.59
N LEU A 71 -12.68 -13.74 22.61
CA LEU A 71 -11.54 -12.79 22.58
C LEU A 71 -10.21 -13.49 22.34
N GLU A 72 -10.01 -14.68 22.91
CA GLU A 72 -8.81 -15.49 22.73
C GLU A 72 -8.57 -15.82 21.25
N ARG A 73 -9.64 -16.06 20.48
CA ARG A 73 -9.55 -16.39 19.05
C ARG A 73 -9.11 -15.19 18.20
N ALA A 74 -9.42 -13.97 18.66
CA ALA A 74 -9.03 -12.74 17.98
C ALA A 74 -7.51 -12.52 18.00
N VAL A 75 -6.83 -12.94 19.08
CA VAL A 75 -5.38 -12.74 19.21
C VAL A 75 -4.55 -13.86 18.58
N VAL A 76 -5.16 -15.02 18.26
CA VAL A 76 -4.44 -16.15 17.64
C VAL A 76 -3.74 -15.74 16.35
N PHE A 77 -4.43 -14.99 15.47
CA PHE A 77 -3.86 -14.63 14.18
C PHE A 77 -2.59 -13.76 14.28
N PRO A 78 -2.59 -12.61 14.99
CA PRO A 78 -1.36 -11.83 15.17
C PRO A 78 -0.28 -12.59 15.95
N VAL A 79 -0.63 -13.45 16.92
CA VAL A 79 0.35 -14.31 17.60
C VAL A 79 1.04 -15.26 16.64
N LEU A 80 0.30 -15.91 15.73
CA LEU A 80 0.89 -16.76 14.70
C LEU A 80 1.84 -15.97 13.78
N LEU A 81 1.50 -14.73 13.41
CA LEU A 81 2.38 -13.88 12.61
C LEU A 81 3.66 -13.48 13.36
N ILE A 82 3.58 -13.24 14.67
CA ILE A 82 4.76 -13.01 15.53
C ILE A 82 5.65 -14.25 15.52
N ILE A 83 5.06 -15.44 15.70
CA ILE A 83 5.79 -16.72 15.66
C ILE A 83 6.50 -16.88 14.31
N VAL A 84 5.83 -16.61 13.19
CA VAL A 84 6.41 -16.67 11.85
C VAL A 84 7.61 -15.73 11.71
N LEU A 85 7.50 -14.48 12.15
CA LEU A 85 8.63 -13.53 12.09
C LEU A 85 9.78 -13.95 13.01
N TYR A 86 9.48 -14.35 14.23
CA TYR A 86 10.49 -14.64 15.25
C TYR A 86 11.21 -15.95 14.96
N SER A 87 10.50 -16.98 14.49
CA SER A 87 11.13 -18.21 14.03
C SER A 87 12.00 -17.94 12.82
N TYR A 88 11.54 -17.11 11.87
CA TYR A 88 12.35 -16.72 10.71
C TYR A 88 13.69 -16.10 11.14
N LEU A 89 13.66 -15.13 12.07
CA LEU A 89 14.87 -14.52 12.61
C LEU A 89 15.75 -15.52 13.38
N GLY A 90 15.12 -16.37 14.21
CA GLY A 90 15.80 -17.36 15.03
C GLY A 90 16.56 -18.40 14.20
N PHE A 91 15.96 -18.92 13.12
CA PHE A 91 16.63 -19.85 12.22
C PHE A 91 17.79 -19.23 11.44
N HIS A 92 17.85 -17.91 11.31
CA HIS A 92 19.00 -17.18 10.76
C HIS A 92 19.98 -16.70 11.85
N GLY A 93 19.88 -17.21 13.07
CA GLY A 93 20.82 -16.92 14.16
C GLY A 93 20.62 -15.57 14.84
N HIS A 94 19.48 -14.91 14.63
CA HIS A 94 19.18 -13.61 15.22
C HIS A 94 18.17 -13.71 16.36
N SER A 95 18.47 -13.03 17.48
CA SER A 95 17.53 -12.94 18.61
C SER A 95 16.50 -11.84 18.36
N PRO A 96 15.19 -12.16 18.34
CA PRO A 96 14.14 -11.18 18.12
C PRO A 96 13.85 -10.30 19.36
N PHE A 97 14.52 -10.56 20.49
CA PHE A 97 14.30 -9.88 21.77
C PHE A 97 15.36 -8.80 22.08
N LYS A 98 16.16 -8.38 21.10
CA LYS A 98 17.17 -7.34 21.30
C LYS A 98 16.58 -5.94 21.05
N GLY A 99 16.78 -5.03 22.00
CA GLY A 99 16.38 -3.62 21.88
C GLY A 99 14.86 -3.44 21.69
N SER A 100 14.46 -2.51 20.83
CA SER A 100 13.04 -2.21 20.54
C SER A 100 12.28 -3.38 19.90
N ALA A 101 12.98 -4.36 19.32
CA ALA A 101 12.36 -5.55 18.75
C ALA A 101 11.59 -6.38 19.79
N ALA A 102 11.98 -6.34 21.06
CA ALA A 102 11.28 -7.00 22.15
C ALA A 102 9.86 -6.45 22.38
N LEU A 103 9.60 -5.20 21.96
CA LEU A 103 8.28 -4.57 22.08
C LEU A 103 7.37 -4.88 20.88
N PHE A 104 7.90 -5.53 19.85
CA PHE A 104 7.16 -5.85 18.63
C PHE A 104 5.87 -6.66 18.86
N PRO A 105 5.81 -7.64 19.79
CA PRO A 105 4.58 -8.40 20.03
C PRO A 105 3.44 -7.50 20.52
N PHE A 106 3.74 -6.57 21.42
CA PHE A 106 2.76 -5.60 21.92
C PHE A 106 2.29 -4.68 20.79
N TYR A 107 3.22 -4.22 19.97
CA TYR A 107 2.92 -3.38 18.81
C TYR A 107 2.05 -4.12 17.76
N LEU A 108 2.33 -5.38 17.45
CA LEU A 108 1.56 -6.13 16.46
C LEU A 108 0.16 -6.51 16.99
N LEU A 109 0.03 -6.75 18.29
CA LEU A 109 -1.25 -7.04 18.94
C LEU A 109 -2.12 -5.78 19.10
N PHE A 110 -1.50 -4.59 19.16
CA PHE A 110 -2.17 -3.31 19.42
C PHE A 110 -3.43 -3.05 18.58
N PRO A 111 -3.44 -3.13 17.23
CA PRO A 111 -4.65 -2.83 16.47
C PRO A 111 -5.80 -3.79 16.80
N VAL A 112 -5.51 -5.07 17.02
CA VAL A 112 -6.53 -6.07 17.38
C VAL A 112 -7.08 -5.78 18.77
N LEU A 113 -6.21 -5.61 19.77
CA LEU A 113 -6.62 -5.33 21.15
C LEU A 113 -7.33 -3.98 21.27
N GLY A 114 -6.87 -2.96 20.55
CA GLY A 114 -7.48 -1.64 20.49
C GLY A 114 -8.92 -1.71 19.99
N PHE A 115 -9.18 -2.40 18.87
CA PHE A 115 -10.54 -2.55 18.36
C PHE A 115 -11.44 -3.43 19.24
N LEU A 116 -10.88 -4.43 19.93
CA LEU A 116 -11.64 -5.24 20.89
C LEU A 116 -12.01 -4.46 22.16
N ALA A 117 -11.08 -3.67 22.70
CA ALA A 117 -11.33 -2.82 23.87
C ALA A 117 -12.39 -1.76 23.58
N TYR A 118 -12.44 -1.28 22.33
CA TYR A 118 -13.47 -0.36 21.85
C TYR A 118 -14.47 -1.05 20.92
N LYS A 119 -14.96 -2.24 21.30
CA LYS A 119 -16.01 -2.98 20.55
C LYS A 119 -17.14 -2.03 20.15
N ARG A 120 -17.29 -1.82 18.85
CA ARG A 120 -18.20 -0.84 18.27
C ARG A 120 -18.83 -1.42 17.02
N ASP A 121 -20.02 -0.91 16.71
CA ASP A 121 -20.70 -1.23 15.47
C ASP A 121 -19.78 -1.02 14.26
N PRO A 122 -19.90 -1.85 13.20
CA PRO A 122 -19.10 -1.72 11.98
C PRO A 122 -19.15 -0.30 11.37
N GLN A 123 -20.22 0.44 11.64
CA GLN A 123 -20.39 1.84 11.29
C GLN A 123 -21.04 2.60 12.47
N PRO A 124 -20.77 3.90 12.65
CA PRO A 124 -19.97 4.79 11.78
C PRO A 124 -18.45 4.75 12.04
N ILE A 125 -17.65 5.31 11.13
CA ILE A 125 -16.21 5.54 11.36
C ILE A 125 -16.01 6.61 12.46
N LYS A 126 -15.14 6.33 13.43
CA LYS A 126 -14.85 7.22 14.57
C LYS A 126 -13.39 7.70 14.54
N TRP A 127 -13.12 8.82 15.20
CA TRP A 127 -11.75 9.38 15.29
C TRP A 127 -10.75 8.43 15.97
N THR A 128 -11.22 7.55 16.86
CA THR A 128 -10.40 6.49 17.45
C THR A 128 -9.86 5.51 16.40
N ASP A 129 -10.60 5.28 15.30
CA ASP A 129 -10.13 4.41 14.23
C ASP A 129 -8.88 5.01 13.56
N PHE A 130 -8.89 6.34 13.35
CA PHE A 130 -7.72 7.07 12.84
C PHE A 130 -6.57 7.07 13.84
N ALA A 131 -6.85 7.20 15.14
CA ALA A 131 -5.82 7.11 16.18
C ALA A 131 -5.13 5.73 16.16
N ILE A 132 -5.90 4.63 16.11
CA ILE A 132 -5.35 3.27 16.00
C ILE A 132 -4.55 3.12 14.69
N TYR A 133 -5.06 3.65 13.58
CA TYR A 133 -4.36 3.66 12.30
C TYR A 133 -2.99 4.34 12.38
N PHE A 134 -2.92 5.57 12.89
CA PHE A 134 -1.65 6.31 12.94
C PHE A 134 -0.68 5.71 13.97
N LEU A 135 -1.18 5.26 15.13
CA LEU A 135 -0.38 4.56 16.14
C LEU A 135 0.15 3.22 15.63
N PHE A 136 -0.52 2.61 14.65
CA PHE A 136 0.00 1.42 13.98
C PHE A 136 0.96 1.78 12.84
N LEU A 137 0.59 2.66 11.92
CA LEU A 137 1.37 2.98 10.72
C LEU A 137 2.70 3.68 11.02
N ILE A 138 2.72 4.70 11.88
CA ILE A 138 3.93 5.53 12.10
C ILE A 138 5.07 4.68 12.68
N PRO A 139 4.87 3.82 13.70
CA PRO A 139 5.92 2.92 14.13
C PRO A 139 6.27 1.88 13.06
N ALA A 140 5.31 1.45 12.23
CA ALA A 140 5.54 0.44 11.18
C ALA A 140 6.66 0.85 10.21
N THR A 141 6.78 2.15 9.93
CA THR A 141 7.80 2.70 9.03
C THR A 141 9.18 2.85 9.68
N SER A 142 9.25 2.80 11.01
CA SER A 142 10.47 3.10 11.78
C SER A 142 11.01 1.90 12.56
N ILE A 143 10.20 0.87 12.80
CA ILE A 143 10.63 -0.35 13.49
C ILE A 143 11.68 -1.08 12.64
N SER A 144 12.84 -1.30 13.26
CA SER A 144 13.91 -2.12 12.71
C SER A 144 14.34 -3.16 13.74
N PHE A 145 14.62 -4.37 13.27
CA PHE A 145 15.19 -5.46 14.09
C PHE A 145 16.73 -5.38 14.16
N GLY A 146 17.34 -4.33 13.58
CA GLY A 146 18.80 -4.21 13.46
C GLY A 146 19.43 -5.21 12.49
N VAL A 147 18.62 -6.05 11.86
CA VAL A 147 19.01 -7.09 10.92
C VAL A 147 18.06 -7.08 9.72
N LYS A 148 18.53 -7.63 8.61
CA LYS A 148 17.72 -7.81 7.41
C LYS A 148 16.54 -8.75 7.71
N THR A 149 15.42 -8.51 7.05
CA THR A 149 14.24 -9.39 7.11
C THR A 149 13.79 -9.84 5.72
N HIS A 150 14.65 -9.66 4.71
CA HIS A 150 14.39 -10.05 3.33
C HIS A 150 13.96 -11.50 3.23
N LEU A 151 13.18 -11.82 2.19
CA LEU A 151 12.74 -13.17 1.92
C LEU A 151 13.18 -13.54 0.50
N PRO A 152 14.28 -14.32 0.32
CA PRO A 152 15.09 -15.00 1.34
C PRO A 152 16.09 -14.05 2.05
N PHE A 153 16.69 -14.49 3.16
CA PHE A 153 17.41 -13.63 4.11
C PHE A 153 18.66 -13.02 3.48
N ASN A 154 19.40 -13.86 2.76
CA ASN A 154 20.62 -13.51 2.04
C ASN A 154 20.37 -13.12 0.56
N GLY A 155 19.11 -12.93 0.17
CA GLY A 155 18.74 -12.57 -1.20
C GLY A 155 18.15 -11.17 -1.34
N ALA A 156 18.00 -10.74 -2.58
CA ALA A 156 17.32 -9.50 -2.96
C ALA A 156 15.79 -9.68 -3.16
N GLY A 157 15.20 -10.75 -2.59
CA GLY A 157 13.91 -11.32 -2.98
C GLY A 157 12.68 -10.39 -2.96
N PHE A 158 11.50 -10.95 -3.22
CA PHE A 158 10.31 -10.17 -3.60
C PHE A 158 9.75 -9.21 -2.54
N SER A 159 10.08 -9.40 -1.26
CA SER A 159 9.81 -8.44 -0.17
C SER A 159 10.58 -8.88 1.09
N ASN A 160 10.11 -8.49 2.27
CA ASN A 160 10.62 -8.93 3.56
C ASN A 160 9.49 -9.43 4.48
N VAL A 161 9.83 -10.34 5.40
CA VAL A 161 8.89 -11.01 6.31
C VAL A 161 8.18 -10.00 7.21
N LEU A 162 8.90 -8.99 7.70
CA LEU A 162 8.35 -7.94 8.55
C LEU A 162 7.20 -7.20 7.85
N ARG A 163 7.40 -6.74 6.61
CA ARG A 163 6.38 -6.02 5.84
C ARG A 163 5.14 -6.88 5.62
N PHE A 164 5.28 -8.16 5.26
CA PHE A 164 4.11 -9.04 5.13
C PHE A 164 3.36 -9.22 6.45
N VAL A 165 4.07 -9.37 7.57
CA VAL A 165 3.46 -9.47 8.89
C VAL A 165 2.66 -8.20 9.23
N LEU A 166 3.19 -7.02 8.91
CA LEU A 166 2.48 -5.75 9.09
C LEU A 166 1.25 -5.63 8.20
N ILE A 167 1.37 -5.97 6.90
CA ILE A 167 0.27 -5.99 5.93
C ILE A 167 -0.86 -6.91 6.41
N LEU A 168 -0.54 -8.15 6.74
CA LEU A 168 -1.52 -9.15 7.15
C LEU A 168 -2.19 -8.76 8.47
N THR A 169 -1.44 -8.16 9.39
CA THR A 169 -2.00 -7.62 10.64
C THR A 169 -2.94 -6.45 10.38
N ALA A 170 -2.60 -5.54 9.45
CA ALA A 170 -3.48 -4.45 9.06
C ALA A 170 -4.79 -4.97 8.45
N VAL A 171 -4.68 -5.92 7.51
CA VAL A 171 -5.86 -6.53 6.85
C VAL A 171 -6.75 -7.24 7.86
N TYR A 172 -6.16 -8.00 8.79
CA TYR A 172 -6.92 -8.68 9.83
C TYR A 172 -7.53 -7.71 10.85
N GLY A 173 -6.74 -6.78 11.38
CA GLY A 173 -7.18 -5.80 12.38
C GLY A 173 -8.27 -4.87 11.84
N PHE A 174 -8.07 -4.27 10.67
CA PHE A 174 -9.03 -3.35 10.07
C PHE A 174 -10.18 -4.09 9.36
N GLY A 175 -9.88 -5.17 8.65
CA GLY A 175 -10.88 -5.90 7.85
C GLY A 175 -11.73 -6.86 8.68
N THR A 176 -11.12 -7.69 9.52
CA THR A 176 -11.81 -8.74 10.28
C THR A 176 -12.28 -8.23 11.65
N ILE A 177 -11.40 -7.60 12.44
CA ILE A 177 -11.74 -7.17 13.81
C ILE A 177 -12.61 -5.91 13.78
N ARG A 178 -12.14 -4.86 13.09
CA ARG A 178 -12.89 -3.59 12.95
C ARG A 178 -14.04 -3.69 11.94
N LYS A 179 -14.06 -4.70 11.08
CA LYS A 179 -15.09 -4.89 10.05
C LYS A 179 -15.18 -3.69 9.09
N LEU A 180 -14.03 -3.09 8.72
CA LEU A 180 -13.96 -2.00 7.75
C LEU A 180 -14.26 -2.55 6.34
N PRO A 181 -15.38 -2.16 5.70
CA PRO A 181 -15.72 -2.68 4.39
C PRO A 181 -14.87 -2.08 3.27
N ASP A 182 -14.74 -2.81 2.16
CA ASP A 182 -14.08 -2.40 0.93
C ASP A 182 -12.57 -2.09 1.05
N ILE A 183 -11.84 -2.71 2.00
CA ILE A 183 -10.36 -2.60 2.02
C ILE A 183 -9.76 -3.02 0.67
N GLY A 184 -10.38 -3.99 -0.03
CA GLY A 184 -9.98 -4.36 -1.38
C GLY A 184 -8.70 -5.17 -1.44
N PHE A 185 -8.31 -5.82 -0.34
CA PHE A 185 -7.09 -6.62 -0.24
C PHE A 185 -7.33 -8.07 -0.68
N PHE A 186 -7.64 -8.26 -1.96
CA PHE A 186 -7.76 -9.59 -2.53
C PHE A 186 -7.29 -9.58 -4.00
N PRO A 187 -6.48 -10.56 -4.43
CA PRO A 187 -6.11 -10.67 -5.83
C PRO A 187 -7.32 -11.11 -6.64
N THR A 188 -7.70 -10.32 -7.65
CA THR A 188 -8.74 -10.69 -8.59
C THR A 188 -8.36 -10.20 -9.98
N PHE A 189 -8.53 -11.06 -10.98
CA PHE A 189 -8.35 -10.64 -12.36
C PHE A 189 -9.64 -10.07 -12.93
N ASN A 190 -9.58 -8.84 -13.43
CA ASN A 190 -10.71 -8.17 -14.06
C ASN A 190 -10.22 -7.21 -15.14
N TRP A 191 -10.65 -7.46 -16.37
CA TRP A 191 -10.19 -6.68 -17.53
C TRP A 191 -10.58 -5.19 -17.45
N ARG A 192 -11.70 -4.85 -16.81
CA ARG A 192 -12.10 -3.44 -16.62
C ARG A 192 -11.20 -2.75 -15.59
N TYR A 193 -10.81 -3.46 -14.54
CA TYR A 193 -9.89 -2.93 -13.53
C TYR A 193 -8.48 -2.78 -14.13
N LEU A 194 -8.03 -3.74 -14.93
CA LEU A 194 -6.77 -3.65 -15.65
C LEU A 194 -6.76 -2.48 -16.64
N LYS A 195 -7.83 -2.31 -17.45
CA LYS A 195 -7.98 -1.13 -18.31
C LYS A 195 -7.89 0.17 -17.52
N THR A 196 -8.51 0.21 -16.33
CA THR A 196 -8.45 1.38 -15.45
C THR A 196 -7.02 1.67 -15.00
N ALA A 197 -6.30 0.65 -14.52
CA ALA A 197 -4.91 0.80 -14.09
C ALA A 197 -4.01 1.27 -15.25
N VAL A 198 -4.13 0.65 -16.42
CA VAL A 198 -3.31 0.97 -17.60
C VAL A 198 -3.54 2.40 -18.07
N TRP A 199 -4.79 2.85 -18.23
CA TRP A 199 -5.00 4.22 -18.71
C TRP A 199 -4.55 5.26 -17.69
N VAL A 200 -4.74 5.02 -16.39
CA VAL A 200 -4.29 5.94 -15.34
C VAL A 200 -2.77 6.07 -15.37
N TRP A 201 -2.06 4.96 -15.51
CA TRP A 201 -0.61 4.95 -15.67
C TRP A 201 -0.16 5.72 -16.92
N LEU A 202 -0.79 5.47 -18.08
CA LEU A 202 -0.49 6.20 -19.31
C LEU A 202 -0.78 7.71 -19.21
N ALA A 203 -1.86 8.09 -18.54
CA ALA A 203 -2.19 9.49 -18.28
C ALA A 203 -1.15 10.16 -17.38
N PHE A 204 -0.63 9.43 -16.38
CA PHE A 204 0.46 9.92 -15.55
C PHE A 204 1.74 10.13 -16.38
N ILE A 205 2.14 9.15 -17.21
CA ILE A 205 3.32 9.29 -18.09
C ILE A 205 3.15 10.47 -19.05
N ALA A 206 1.99 10.61 -19.68
CA ALA A 206 1.74 11.71 -20.61
C ALA A 206 1.88 13.08 -19.91
N LEU A 207 1.37 13.19 -18.68
CA LEU A 207 1.50 14.40 -17.88
C LEU A 207 2.94 14.67 -17.46
N THR A 208 3.68 13.66 -16.98
CA THR A 208 5.09 13.83 -16.59
C THR A 208 5.97 14.17 -17.79
N ALA A 209 5.74 13.53 -18.93
CA ALA A 209 6.43 13.85 -20.18
C ALA A 209 6.15 15.29 -20.64
N LEU A 210 4.90 15.75 -20.54
CA LEU A 210 4.54 17.14 -20.84
C LEU A 210 5.26 18.12 -19.91
N ILE A 211 5.26 17.86 -18.60
CA ILE A 211 5.97 18.69 -17.61
C ILE A 211 7.47 18.70 -17.92
N ALA A 212 8.08 17.55 -18.16
CA ALA A 212 9.50 17.43 -18.46
C ALA A 212 9.89 18.16 -19.76
N TYR A 213 9.04 18.07 -20.80
CA TYR A 213 9.22 18.76 -22.07
C TYR A 213 9.14 20.29 -21.89
N VAL A 214 8.08 20.79 -21.26
CA VAL A 214 7.86 22.23 -21.02
C VAL A 214 8.94 22.83 -20.12
N SER A 215 9.43 22.05 -19.15
CA SER A 215 10.47 22.50 -18.22
C SER A 215 11.90 22.37 -18.78
N GLY A 216 12.07 21.80 -19.97
CA GLY A 216 13.39 21.56 -20.57
C GLY A 216 14.22 20.47 -19.87
N PHE A 217 13.62 19.65 -19.01
CA PHE A 217 14.30 18.55 -18.30
C PHE A 217 14.45 17.28 -19.14
N LEU A 218 13.73 17.18 -20.27
CA LEU A 218 13.79 16.00 -21.12
C LEU A 218 15.11 15.96 -21.92
N LYS A 219 16.12 15.27 -21.39
CA LYS A 219 17.31 14.88 -22.17
C LYS A 219 17.03 13.54 -22.84
N THR A 220 16.77 13.56 -24.14
CA THR A 220 16.59 12.35 -24.95
C THR A 220 17.96 11.70 -25.17
N SER A 221 18.33 10.72 -24.34
CA SER A 221 19.37 9.75 -24.71
C SER A 221 18.81 8.79 -25.77
N GLY A 222 19.70 8.26 -26.63
CA GLY A 222 19.30 7.31 -27.67
C GLY A 222 18.59 6.09 -27.11
N TYR A 223 17.64 5.54 -27.87
CA TYR A 223 16.94 4.31 -27.53
C TYR A 223 17.87 3.11 -27.73
N GLU A 224 18.25 2.43 -26.65
CA GLU A 224 18.79 1.08 -26.76
C GLU A 224 17.62 0.08 -26.87
N PRO A 225 17.66 -0.86 -27.84
CA PRO A 225 16.61 -1.85 -27.99
C PRO A 225 16.50 -2.72 -26.73
N LEU A 226 15.26 -3.00 -26.31
CA LEU A 226 14.95 -3.85 -25.17
C LEU A 226 15.61 -5.23 -25.35
N SER A 227 16.74 -5.46 -24.69
CA SER A 227 17.43 -6.76 -24.75
C SER A 227 16.58 -7.84 -24.09
N MET A 228 16.41 -8.98 -24.76
CA MET A 228 15.69 -10.13 -24.20
C MET A 228 16.32 -10.62 -22.87
N ALA A 229 17.59 -10.30 -22.62
CA ALA A 229 18.27 -10.60 -21.36
C ALA A 229 17.83 -9.69 -20.19
N LEU A 230 17.28 -8.50 -20.46
CA LEU A 230 16.82 -7.54 -19.45
C LEU A 230 15.40 -7.80 -18.99
N ILE A 231 14.59 -8.53 -19.77
CA ILE A 231 13.18 -8.81 -19.44
C ILE A 231 13.03 -9.52 -18.10
N PRO A 232 13.80 -10.60 -17.77
CA PRO A 232 13.70 -11.23 -16.46
C PRO A 232 14.04 -10.27 -15.32
N LEU A 233 15.09 -9.45 -15.47
CA LEU A 233 15.49 -8.47 -14.46
C LEU A 233 14.39 -7.43 -14.20
N ALA A 234 13.79 -6.90 -15.28
CA ALA A 234 12.66 -5.96 -15.18
C ALA A 234 11.46 -6.61 -14.47
N VAL A 235 11.10 -7.85 -14.81
CA VAL A 235 10.01 -8.57 -14.14
C VAL A 235 10.31 -8.78 -12.66
N GLY A 236 11.53 -9.22 -12.33
CA GLY A 236 11.96 -9.40 -10.94
C GLY A 236 11.87 -8.10 -10.13
N GLU A 237 12.29 -6.99 -10.72
CA GLU A 237 12.24 -5.67 -10.11
C GLU A 237 10.80 -5.18 -9.93
N MET A 238 9.92 -5.36 -10.93
CA MET A 238 8.50 -5.04 -10.81
C MET A 238 7.83 -5.83 -9.68
N VAL A 239 8.13 -7.13 -9.56
CA VAL A 239 7.59 -7.97 -8.47
C VAL A 239 8.11 -7.47 -7.11
N ARG A 240 9.41 -7.12 -7.04
CA ARG A 240 10.03 -6.55 -5.84
C ARG A 240 9.41 -5.23 -5.44
N ILE A 241 9.15 -4.32 -6.38
CA ILE A 241 8.47 -3.05 -6.11
C ILE A 241 7.03 -3.31 -5.66
N PHE A 242 6.32 -4.22 -6.33
CA PHE A 242 4.93 -4.54 -6.04
C PHE A 242 4.74 -5.05 -4.61
N PHE A 243 5.41 -6.14 -4.24
CA PHE A 243 5.27 -6.74 -2.90
C PHE A 243 6.14 -6.08 -1.85
N GLY A 244 7.25 -5.46 -2.26
CA GLY A 244 8.13 -4.70 -1.39
C GLY A 244 7.42 -3.46 -0.88
N THR A 245 7.03 -2.57 -1.78
CA THR A 245 6.67 -1.19 -1.42
C THR A 245 5.21 -0.87 -1.76
N ALA A 246 4.81 -1.09 -3.02
CA ALA A 246 3.52 -0.61 -3.52
C ALA A 246 2.33 -1.22 -2.78
N LEU A 247 2.34 -2.54 -2.53
CA LEU A 247 1.24 -3.22 -1.84
C LEU A 247 1.08 -2.74 -0.39
N PHE A 248 2.20 -2.49 0.30
CA PHE A 248 2.18 -1.94 1.67
C PHE A 248 1.57 -0.54 1.66
N GLU A 249 2.11 0.36 0.85
CA GLU A 249 1.70 1.77 0.84
C GLU A 249 0.24 1.92 0.38
N GLU A 250 -0.17 1.23 -0.68
CA GLU A 250 -1.54 1.34 -1.19
C GLU A 250 -2.57 0.68 -0.26
N LEU A 251 -2.21 -0.35 0.51
CA LEU A 251 -3.08 -0.89 1.56
C LEU A 251 -3.36 0.16 2.63
N PHE A 252 -2.31 0.73 3.22
CA PHE A 252 -2.45 1.68 4.31
C PHE A 252 -3.08 3.00 3.84
N LEU A 253 -2.70 3.50 2.67
CA LEU A 253 -3.17 4.79 2.19
C LEU A 253 -4.54 4.70 1.51
N ARG A 254 -4.80 3.69 0.69
CA ARG A 254 -6.04 3.58 -0.09
C ARG A 254 -7.05 2.68 0.57
N GLY A 255 -6.65 1.44 0.84
CA GLY A 255 -7.52 0.43 1.43
C GLY A 255 -8.06 0.83 2.80
N ILE A 256 -7.22 1.50 3.60
CA ILE A 256 -7.56 1.89 4.97
C ILE A 256 -7.83 3.40 5.09
N LEU A 257 -6.82 4.28 4.94
CA LEU A 257 -6.97 5.71 5.24
C LEU A 257 -7.96 6.42 4.32
N GLN A 258 -7.80 6.34 3.00
CA GLN A 258 -8.69 6.98 2.03
C GLN A 258 -10.11 6.45 2.17
N ASN A 259 -10.26 5.14 2.39
CA ASN A 259 -11.54 4.47 2.62
C ASN A 259 -12.24 5.00 3.89
N MET A 260 -11.56 4.98 5.03
CA MET A 260 -12.07 5.50 6.31
C MET A 260 -12.44 6.98 6.21
N LEU A 261 -11.58 7.79 5.58
CA LEU A 261 -11.81 9.22 5.41
C LEU A 261 -12.99 9.50 4.47
N ALA A 262 -13.10 8.78 3.35
CA ALA A 262 -14.23 8.95 2.44
C ALA A 262 -15.56 8.64 3.15
N ARG A 263 -15.62 7.52 3.88
CA ARG A 263 -16.80 7.14 4.67
C ARG A 263 -17.13 8.15 5.75
N LYS A 264 -16.12 8.57 6.52
CA LYS A 264 -16.30 9.56 7.58
C LYS A 264 -16.89 10.87 7.05
N ILE A 265 -16.40 11.33 5.89
CA ILE A 265 -16.89 12.56 5.26
C ILE A 265 -18.33 12.37 4.77
N THR A 266 -18.60 11.27 4.06
CA THR A 266 -19.95 10.97 3.56
C THR A 266 -20.96 10.85 4.69
N GLU A 267 -20.66 10.06 5.73
CA GLU A 267 -21.54 9.85 6.90
C GLU A 267 -21.82 11.14 7.67
N SER A 268 -20.87 12.08 7.68
CA SER A 268 -21.05 13.36 8.39
C SER A 268 -21.98 14.34 7.68
N GLY A 269 -22.21 14.17 6.37
CA GLY A 269 -22.96 15.12 5.53
C GLY A 269 -22.30 16.50 5.33
N VAL A 270 -21.18 16.80 5.97
CA VAL A 270 -20.54 18.14 5.97
C VAL A 270 -19.23 18.18 5.18
N TRP A 271 -19.25 17.67 3.94
CA TRP A 271 -18.05 17.54 3.09
C TRP A 271 -17.28 18.86 2.89
N ARG A 272 -17.98 19.99 2.78
CA ARG A 272 -17.36 21.32 2.62
C ARG A 272 -16.47 21.68 3.80
N THR A 273 -16.83 21.25 5.01
CA THR A 273 -16.04 21.49 6.23
C THR A 273 -14.75 20.68 6.17
N TYR A 274 -14.82 19.40 5.81
CA TYR A 274 -13.63 18.56 5.63
C TYR A 274 -12.74 19.06 4.50
N TRP A 275 -13.33 19.53 3.40
CA TRP A 275 -12.59 20.14 2.31
C TRP A 275 -11.84 21.40 2.77
N LYS A 276 -12.51 22.32 3.48
CA LYS A 276 -11.91 23.57 3.97
C LYS A 276 -10.75 23.30 4.93
N TRP A 277 -10.96 22.45 5.94
CA TRP A 277 -9.93 22.13 6.93
C TRP A 277 -8.80 21.29 6.34
N GLY A 278 -9.13 20.31 5.50
CA GLY A 278 -8.14 19.54 4.75
C GLY A 278 -7.27 20.46 3.89
N PHE A 279 -7.89 21.36 3.14
CA PHE A 279 -7.18 22.32 2.31
C PHE A 279 -6.27 23.21 3.16
N ALA A 280 -6.78 23.81 4.23
CA ALA A 280 -5.99 24.69 5.10
C ALA A 280 -4.77 23.97 5.71
N VAL A 281 -4.97 22.76 6.25
CA VAL A 281 -3.89 21.97 6.87
C VAL A 281 -2.86 21.57 5.82
N PHE A 282 -3.27 21.01 4.69
CA PHE A 282 -2.34 20.54 3.67
C PHE A 282 -1.68 21.67 2.89
N LEU A 283 -2.30 22.84 2.79
CA LEU A 283 -1.67 24.04 2.25
C LEU A 283 -0.54 24.51 3.17
N LEU A 284 -0.78 24.54 4.49
CA LEU A 284 0.24 24.90 5.47
C LEU A 284 1.39 23.89 5.50
N LEU A 285 1.09 22.59 5.47
CA LEU A 285 2.14 21.56 5.39
C LEU A 285 2.93 21.65 4.08
N SER A 286 2.27 21.96 2.96
CA SER A 286 2.96 22.14 1.67
C SER A 286 3.84 23.37 1.65
N LEU A 287 3.41 24.47 2.26
CA LEU A 287 4.24 25.66 2.47
C LEU A 287 5.47 25.33 3.32
N LEU A 288 5.27 24.60 4.42
CA LEU A 288 6.35 24.19 5.32
C LEU A 288 7.35 23.28 4.59
N THR A 289 6.88 22.27 3.85
CA THR A 289 7.72 21.40 3.03
C THR A 289 8.49 22.20 1.99
N GLY A 290 7.83 23.10 1.26
CA GLY A 290 8.49 23.99 0.29
C GLY A 290 9.60 24.84 0.92
N TYR A 291 9.30 25.46 2.06
CA TYR A 291 10.24 26.29 2.81
C TYR A 291 11.44 25.50 3.33
N LEU A 292 11.22 24.31 3.90
CA LEU A 292 12.26 23.48 4.49
C LEU A 292 13.17 22.79 3.46
N MET A 293 12.69 22.52 2.25
CA MET A 293 13.50 21.90 1.20
C MET A 293 14.24 22.95 0.36
N HIS A 294 13.50 23.81 -0.33
CA HIS A 294 14.05 24.84 -1.22
C HIS A 294 13.07 26.01 -1.34
N ALA A 295 13.31 27.07 -0.56
CA ALA A 295 12.44 28.25 -0.53
C ALA A 295 12.16 28.84 -1.92
N ALA A 296 13.11 28.82 -2.87
CA ALA A 296 12.89 29.30 -4.23
C ALA A 296 11.79 28.54 -5.01
N LEU A 297 11.54 27.28 -4.64
CA LEU A 297 10.54 26.41 -5.25
C LEU A 297 9.37 26.12 -4.30
N LEU A 298 9.18 26.93 -3.26
CA LEU A 298 8.10 26.75 -2.29
C LEU A 298 6.71 26.67 -2.96
N TRP A 299 6.56 27.34 -4.10
CA TRP A 299 5.32 27.42 -4.86
C TRP A 299 4.89 26.07 -5.45
N VAL A 300 5.81 25.11 -5.67
CA VAL A 300 5.51 23.83 -6.34
C VAL A 300 4.53 22.96 -5.54
N PRO A 301 4.84 22.53 -4.29
CA PRO A 301 3.91 21.73 -3.50
C PRO A 301 2.61 22.47 -3.16
N VAL A 302 2.69 23.81 -3.03
CA VAL A 302 1.53 24.68 -2.80
C VAL A 302 0.58 24.66 -3.99
N LEU A 303 1.11 24.88 -5.20
CA LEU A 303 0.33 24.87 -6.44
C LEU A 303 -0.37 23.52 -6.63
N ILE A 304 0.36 22.41 -6.43
CA ILE A 304 -0.19 21.06 -6.58
C ILE A 304 -1.31 20.80 -5.56
N THR A 305 -1.14 21.26 -4.32
CA THR A 305 -2.20 21.21 -3.30
C THR A 305 -3.43 21.99 -3.72
N VAL A 306 -3.26 23.23 -4.19
CA VAL A 306 -4.36 24.06 -4.70
C VAL A 306 -5.08 23.35 -5.86
N LEU A 307 -4.34 22.86 -6.85
CA LEU A 307 -4.92 22.20 -8.02
C LEU A 307 -5.71 20.94 -7.65
N LEU A 308 -5.16 20.06 -6.81
CA LEU A 308 -5.84 18.82 -6.42
C LEU A 308 -7.08 19.08 -5.54
N PHE A 309 -7.01 20.04 -4.62
CA PHE A 309 -8.18 20.41 -3.82
C PHE A 309 -9.25 21.13 -4.65
N LEU A 310 -8.88 22.00 -5.59
CA LEU A 310 -9.84 22.62 -6.51
C LEU A 310 -10.50 21.56 -7.39
N ALA A 311 -9.73 20.63 -7.97
CA ALA A 311 -10.27 19.53 -8.75
C ALA A 311 -11.29 18.72 -7.92
N ALA A 312 -10.93 18.36 -6.68
CA ALA A 312 -11.84 17.66 -5.77
C ALA A 312 -13.12 18.47 -5.49
N TYR A 313 -13.01 19.78 -5.21
CA TYR A 313 -14.16 20.64 -4.96
C TYR A 313 -15.13 20.67 -6.13
N TRP A 314 -14.62 20.86 -7.35
CA TRP A 314 -15.45 20.95 -8.55
C TRP A 314 -16.12 19.62 -8.88
N ILE A 315 -15.43 18.49 -8.69
CA ILE A 315 -16.01 17.16 -8.90
C ILE A 315 -17.09 16.88 -7.84
N GLU A 316 -16.82 17.17 -6.57
CA GLU A 316 -17.77 16.96 -5.48
C GLU A 316 -19.02 17.83 -5.60
N LYS A 317 -18.85 19.10 -5.99
CA LYS A 317 -19.97 20.02 -6.21
C LYS A 317 -20.91 19.56 -7.33
N LYS A 318 -20.38 18.84 -8.32
CA LYS A 318 -21.16 18.27 -9.44
C LYS A 318 -21.76 16.90 -9.13
N SER A 319 -21.30 16.22 -8.08
CA SER A 319 -21.81 14.90 -7.72
C SER A 319 -23.20 15.03 -7.08
N ILE A 320 -24.15 14.25 -7.56
CA ILE A 320 -25.55 14.27 -7.08
C ILE A 320 -25.75 13.25 -5.95
N ASP A 321 -24.99 12.16 -5.94
CA ASP A 321 -25.30 10.99 -5.11
C ASP A 321 -24.42 10.86 -3.86
N LEU A 322 -23.12 11.19 -3.94
CA LEU A 322 -22.15 10.91 -2.88
C LEU A 322 -21.06 11.98 -2.79
N HIS A 323 -21.05 12.70 -1.66
CA HIS A 323 -20.01 13.64 -1.28
C HIS A 323 -19.01 13.02 -0.29
N GLY A 324 -17.73 13.38 -0.38
CA GLY A 324 -16.63 12.88 0.44
C GLY A 324 -15.49 12.14 -0.29
N PRO A 325 -15.76 11.31 -1.33
CA PRO A 325 -14.70 10.50 -1.94
C PRO A 325 -13.56 11.29 -2.57
N TYR A 326 -13.83 12.40 -3.26
CA TYR A 326 -12.78 13.18 -3.93
C TYR A 326 -12.06 14.11 -2.95
N THR A 327 -12.74 14.58 -1.92
CA THR A 327 -12.10 15.28 -0.80
C THR A 327 -11.09 14.36 -0.09
N SER A 328 -11.48 13.12 0.18
CA SER A 328 -10.59 12.09 0.72
C SER A 328 -9.42 11.79 -0.22
N LEU A 329 -9.69 11.71 -1.53
CA LEU A 329 -8.66 11.51 -2.55
C LEU A 329 -7.63 12.65 -2.52
N ALA A 330 -8.05 13.92 -2.51
CA ALA A 330 -7.14 15.06 -2.43
C ALA A 330 -6.26 14.99 -1.18
N ILE A 331 -6.87 14.80 0.00
CA ILE A 331 -6.17 14.71 1.28
C ILE A 331 -5.09 13.61 1.26
N THR A 332 -5.47 12.39 0.86
CA THR A 332 -4.55 11.25 0.85
C THR A 332 -3.49 11.33 -0.25
N SER A 333 -3.77 12.03 -1.36
CA SER A 333 -2.80 12.26 -2.44
C SER A 333 -1.74 13.27 -2.01
N ILE A 334 -2.13 14.38 -1.38
CA ILE A 334 -1.15 15.35 -0.86
C ILE A 334 -0.34 14.73 0.28
N PHE A 335 -1.01 14.04 1.22
CA PHE A 335 -0.31 13.31 2.28
C PHE A 335 0.76 12.36 1.72
N PHE A 336 0.41 11.57 0.69
CA PHE A 336 1.35 10.66 0.03
C PHE A 336 2.56 11.40 -0.58
N GLY A 337 2.37 12.53 -1.27
CA GLY A 337 3.51 13.28 -1.78
C GLY A 337 4.38 13.89 -0.68
N LEU A 338 3.76 14.46 0.36
CA LEU A 338 4.49 15.12 1.45
C LEU A 338 5.34 14.15 2.29
N VAL A 339 4.93 12.89 2.46
CA VAL A 339 5.78 11.92 3.16
C VAL A 339 7.07 11.61 2.39
N HIS A 340 7.10 11.84 1.07
CA HIS A 340 8.30 11.73 0.24
C HIS A 340 9.24 12.94 0.33
N PHE A 341 9.02 13.86 1.27
CA PHE A 341 9.94 14.95 1.60
C PHE A 341 11.39 14.45 1.79
N HIS A 342 11.57 13.25 2.33
CA HIS A 342 12.89 12.63 2.53
C HIS A 342 13.66 12.36 1.23
N ALA A 343 13.01 12.40 0.07
CA ALA A 343 13.65 12.18 -1.23
C ALA A 343 14.49 13.39 -1.70
N GLY A 344 14.37 14.56 -1.04
CA GLY A 344 15.21 15.72 -1.33
C GLY A 344 14.84 16.51 -2.58
N SER A 345 13.81 16.12 -3.33
CA SER A 345 13.34 16.84 -4.53
C SER A 345 11.88 17.29 -4.40
N LEU A 346 11.65 18.61 -4.50
CA LEU A 346 10.29 19.18 -4.50
C LEU A 346 9.47 18.79 -5.73
N VAL A 347 10.14 18.59 -6.88
CA VAL A 347 9.50 18.06 -8.08
C VAL A 347 9.03 16.63 -7.82
N PHE A 348 9.85 15.81 -7.17
CA PHE A 348 9.47 14.45 -6.79
C PHE A 348 8.28 14.43 -5.81
N VAL A 349 8.29 15.29 -4.78
CA VAL A 349 7.15 15.45 -3.86
C VAL A 349 5.88 15.81 -4.63
N GLY A 350 5.98 16.74 -5.56
CA GLY A 350 4.85 17.17 -6.40
C GLY A 350 4.31 16.06 -7.31
N LEU A 351 5.20 15.39 -8.04
CA LEU A 351 4.85 14.26 -8.91
C LEU A 351 4.29 13.09 -8.11
N ALA A 352 4.83 12.82 -6.92
CA ALA A 352 4.29 11.82 -6.01
C ALA A 352 2.87 12.17 -5.57
N SER A 353 2.57 13.44 -5.25
CA SER A 353 1.18 13.86 -4.97
C SER A 353 0.24 13.60 -6.15
N ILE A 354 0.67 13.89 -7.37
CA ILE A 354 -0.13 13.64 -8.58
C ILE A 354 -0.30 12.13 -8.82
N ALA A 355 0.76 11.34 -8.66
CA ALA A 355 0.72 9.89 -8.78
C ALA A 355 -0.25 9.29 -7.73
N GLY A 356 -0.21 9.82 -6.50
CA GLY A 356 -1.13 9.45 -5.42
C GLY A 356 -2.61 9.65 -5.78
N TRP A 357 -2.93 10.69 -6.57
CA TRP A 357 -4.28 10.88 -7.12
C TRP A 357 -4.65 9.75 -8.08
N GLY A 358 -3.73 9.35 -8.97
CA GLY A 358 -3.91 8.21 -9.88
C GLY A 358 -4.15 6.89 -9.13
N TYR A 359 -3.34 6.60 -8.10
CA TYR A 359 -3.48 5.38 -7.31
C TYR A 359 -4.81 5.35 -6.56
N GLY A 360 -5.16 6.45 -5.90
CA GLY A 360 -6.41 6.57 -5.17
C GLY A 360 -7.65 6.57 -6.07
N TYR A 361 -7.57 7.16 -7.26
CA TYR A 361 -8.63 7.08 -8.26
C TYR A 361 -8.82 5.64 -8.76
N THR A 362 -7.72 4.92 -9.02
CA THR A 362 -7.76 3.51 -9.41
C THR A 362 -8.46 2.69 -8.33
N TYR A 363 -8.08 2.85 -7.06
CA TYR A 363 -8.76 2.22 -5.93
C TYR A 363 -10.25 2.61 -5.85
N MET A 364 -10.63 3.87 -6.05
CA MET A 364 -12.03 4.28 -6.04
C MET A 364 -12.88 3.57 -7.10
N LYS A 365 -12.32 3.33 -8.29
CA LYS A 365 -13.01 2.66 -9.41
C LYS A 365 -13.02 1.14 -9.30
N THR A 366 -11.99 0.54 -8.71
CA THR A 366 -11.86 -0.92 -8.65
C THR A 366 -12.25 -1.50 -7.29
N LYS A 367 -12.21 -0.70 -6.22
CA LYS A 367 -12.28 -1.11 -4.82
C LYS A 367 -11.28 -2.22 -4.50
N ASN A 368 -10.09 -2.14 -5.10
CA ASN A 368 -9.08 -3.17 -5.03
C ASN A 368 -7.66 -2.58 -4.94
N VAL A 369 -6.97 -2.89 -3.85
CA VAL A 369 -5.63 -2.38 -3.55
C VAL A 369 -4.57 -2.96 -4.48
N PHE A 370 -4.74 -4.21 -4.97
CA PHE A 370 -3.77 -4.81 -5.89
C PHE A 370 -3.69 -4.04 -7.22
N TYR A 371 -4.79 -3.47 -7.71
CA TYR A 371 -4.75 -2.61 -8.90
C TYR A 371 -4.14 -1.24 -8.64
N ALA A 372 -4.35 -0.65 -7.45
CA ALA A 372 -3.66 0.58 -7.08
C ALA A 372 -2.14 0.33 -6.96
N ALA A 373 -1.75 -0.76 -6.32
CA ALA A 373 -0.36 -1.20 -6.20
C ALA A 373 0.26 -1.52 -7.56
N LEU A 374 -0.52 -2.01 -8.52
CA LEU A 374 -0.06 -2.21 -9.90
C LEU A 374 0.27 -0.88 -10.58
N VAL A 375 -0.62 0.13 -10.48
CA VAL A 375 -0.34 1.47 -11.03
C VAL A 375 0.89 2.07 -10.38
N HIS A 376 1.00 1.97 -9.06
CA HIS A 376 2.16 2.44 -8.32
C HIS A 376 3.44 1.74 -8.80
N THR A 377 3.41 0.41 -8.92
CA THR A 377 4.54 -0.37 -9.46
C THR A 377 4.93 0.10 -10.85
N LEU A 378 3.97 0.31 -11.75
CA LEU A 378 4.21 0.76 -13.11
C LEU A 378 4.80 2.18 -13.13
N VAL A 379 4.34 3.09 -12.26
CA VAL A 379 4.92 4.43 -12.13
C VAL A 379 6.37 4.36 -11.66
N ASN A 380 6.66 3.64 -10.58
CA ASN A 380 8.03 3.49 -10.08
C ASN A 380 8.93 2.75 -11.07
N SER A 381 8.33 1.91 -11.92
CA SER A 381 9.04 1.18 -12.97
C SER A 381 9.25 1.99 -14.25
N SER A 382 8.58 3.13 -14.40
CA SER A 382 8.61 3.89 -15.65
C SER A 382 10.01 4.40 -15.98
N GLU A 383 10.84 4.72 -14.98
CA GLU A 383 12.22 5.13 -15.20
C GLU A 383 13.01 4.09 -15.99
N PHE A 384 12.98 2.81 -15.58
CA PHE A 384 13.70 1.76 -16.30
C PHE A 384 12.94 1.25 -17.53
N LEU A 385 11.59 1.23 -17.52
CA LEU A 385 10.79 0.79 -18.67
C LEU A 385 10.98 1.70 -19.89
N PHE A 386 11.28 2.98 -19.66
CA PHE A 386 11.53 3.98 -20.71
C PHE A 386 12.98 4.48 -20.75
N ASN A 387 13.89 3.83 -20.01
CA ASN A 387 15.30 4.20 -19.91
C ASN A 387 15.53 5.70 -19.61
N LEU A 388 14.75 6.26 -18.70
CA LEU A 388 14.83 7.65 -18.23
C LEU A 388 15.97 7.82 -17.21
N GLU A 389 17.13 7.20 -17.42
CA GLU A 389 18.35 7.33 -16.58
C GLU A 389 18.81 8.79 -16.38
N THR A 390 18.20 9.72 -17.11
CA THR A 390 18.54 11.14 -17.17
C THR A 390 17.64 12.06 -16.32
N LEU A 391 16.71 11.53 -15.50
CA LEU A 391 15.82 12.33 -14.63
C LEU A 391 16.33 12.51 -13.17
N LYS A 392 17.61 12.24 -12.89
CA LYS A 392 18.23 12.57 -11.59
C LYS A 392 18.75 13.99 -11.52
#